data_AF-A0A4Y2HE90-F1
#
_entry.id   AF-A0A4Y2HE90-F1
#
_cell.length_a   1.000
_cell.length_b   1.000
_cell.length_c   1.000
_cell.angle_alpha   90.00
_cell.angle_beta   90.00
_cell.angle_gamma   90.00
#
_symmetry.space_group_name_H-M   'P 1'
#
loop_
_entity.id
_entity.type
_entity.pdbx_description
1 polymer ?
#
loop_
_entity_poly.entity_id
_entity_poly.type
_entity_poly.pdbx_seq_one_letter_code
_entity_poly.pdbx_strand_id
1 'polypeptide(L)'
;MDGNARLHRAVVVEHYLEGHGLERIEWPAQSPNLNLIENLWDYLGRQVAAISRPPRSLDELEQGLLRVWSSLLISVSDNLIDSMESRCRQCIQIRGGHIPY
;
A
#
# COMPACT_ATOMS: atom_id res chain seq x y z
N MET A 1 -4.34 0.16 -9.66
CA MET A 1 -4.72 -0.75 -8.56
C MET A 1 -5.14 0.11 -7.38
N ASP A 2 -6.35 -0.10 -6.86
CA ASP A 2 -6.91 0.58 -5.70
C ASP A 2 -7.75 -0.42 -4.89
N GLY A 3 -8.15 -0.05 -3.67
CA GLY A 3 -9.11 -0.85 -2.90
C GLY A 3 -10.53 -0.62 -3.40
N ASN A 4 -11.43 -1.58 -3.17
CA ASN A 4 -12.86 -1.47 -3.53
C ASN A 4 -13.67 -0.55 -2.60
N ALA A 5 -13.09 0.53 -2.06
CA ALA A 5 -13.87 1.50 -1.30
C ALA A 5 -14.88 2.20 -2.22
N ARG A 6 -16.08 2.50 -1.70
CA ARG A 6 -17.18 3.08 -2.52
C ARG A 6 -16.76 4.36 -3.26
N LEU A 7 -15.87 5.15 -2.67
CA LEU A 7 -15.38 6.38 -3.27
C LEU A 7 -14.56 6.14 -4.55
N HIS A 8 -13.80 5.03 -4.62
CA HIS A 8 -13.01 4.65 -5.81
C HIS A 8 -13.90 4.14 -6.98
N ARG A 9 -15.15 3.77 -6.68
CA ARG A 9 -16.16 3.32 -7.66
C ARG A 9 -17.21 4.38 -7.98
N ALA A 10 -17.01 5.62 -7.52
CA ALA A 10 -17.90 6.71 -7.86
C ALA A 10 -17.80 7.03 -9.35
N VAL A 11 -18.92 7.37 -10.00
CA VAL A 11 -18.99 7.67 -11.45
C VAL A 11 -17.98 8.73 -11.87
N VAL A 12 -17.75 9.74 -11.04
CA VAL A 12 -16.76 10.80 -11.30
C VAL A 12 -15.33 10.25 -11.38
N VAL A 13 -15.01 9.24 -10.58
CA VAL A 13 -13.69 8.58 -10.59
C VAL A 13 -13.58 7.68 -11.81
N GLU A 14 -14.64 6.93 -12.16
CA GLU A 14 -14.66 6.10 -13.38
C GLU A 14 -14.43 6.93 -14.64
N HIS A 15 -15.18 8.02 -14.82
CA HIS A 15 -14.99 8.92 -15.97
C HIS A 15 -13.58 9.53 -16.00
N TYR A 16 -12.99 9.82 -14.84
CA TYR A 16 -11.63 10.33 -14.77
C TYR A 16 -10.63 9.29 -15.28
N LEU A 17 -10.74 8.03 -14.83
CA LEU A 17 -9.85 6.96 -15.28
C LEU A 17 -10.00 6.70 -16.79
N GLU A 18 -11.24 6.61 -17.28
CA GLU A 18 -11.54 6.43 -18.70
C GLU A 18 -10.97 7.57 -19.56
N GLY A 19 -11.19 8.82 -19.13
CA GLY A 19 -10.70 10.00 -19.83
C GLY A 19 -9.18 10.11 -19.90
N HIS A 20 -8.45 9.45 -18.99
CA HIS A 20 -6.99 9.40 -18.97
C HIS A 20 -6.42 8.07 -19.50
N GLY A 21 -7.26 7.15 -19.98
CA GLY A 21 -6.83 5.85 -20.47
C GLY A 21 -6.21 4.96 -19.39
N LEU A 22 -6.60 5.15 -18.13
CA LEU A 22 -6.09 4.38 -17.00
C LEU A 22 -6.96 3.15 -16.77
N GLU A 23 -6.38 1.96 -16.93
CA GLU A 23 -7.08 0.71 -16.62
C GLU A 23 -7.03 0.39 -15.13
N ARG A 24 -8.19 0.02 -14.57
CA ARG A 24 -8.27 -0.47 -13.20
C ARG A 24 -8.03 -1.99 -13.17
N ILE A 25 -7.21 -2.41 -12.24
CA ILE A 25 -7.02 -3.83 -11.90
C ILE A 25 -8.16 -4.23 -10.95
N GLU A 26 -8.92 -5.27 -11.30
CA GLU A 26 -9.94 -5.84 -10.44
C GLU A 26 -9.32 -6.33 -9.12
N TRP A 27 -9.92 -5.94 -8.00
CA TRP A 27 -9.37 -6.21 -6.67
C TRP A 27 -10.35 -7.03 -5.82
N PRO A 28 -9.91 -8.08 -5.11
CA PRO A 28 -10.77 -8.80 -4.19
C PRO A 28 -11.11 -7.95 -2.95
N ALA A 29 -12.37 -8.05 -2.50
CA ALA A 29 -12.79 -7.39 -1.27
C ALA A 29 -11.99 -7.91 -0.05
N GLN A 30 -11.81 -7.05 0.95
CA GLN A 30 -11.15 -7.39 2.23
C GLN A 30 -9.76 -8.04 2.08
N SER A 31 -9.00 -7.66 1.05
CA SER A 31 -7.66 -8.20 0.78
C SER A 31 -6.55 -7.15 0.95
N PRO A 32 -6.36 -6.59 2.16
CA PRO A 32 -5.29 -5.60 2.41
C PRO A 32 -3.90 -6.22 2.25
N ASN A 33 -3.75 -7.53 2.50
CA ASN A 33 -2.47 -8.23 2.40
C ASN A 33 -1.91 -8.29 0.97
N LEU A 34 -2.78 -8.18 -0.02
CA LEU A 34 -2.38 -8.09 -1.43
C LEU A 34 -2.09 -6.64 -1.82
N ASN A 35 -2.51 -5.65 -1.01
CA ASN A 35 -2.36 -4.26 -1.35
C ASN A 35 -0.95 -3.77 -1.01
N LEU A 36 -0.13 -3.52 -2.03
CA LEU A 36 1.26 -3.12 -1.85
C LEU A 36 1.41 -1.84 -1.03
N ILE A 37 0.46 -0.91 -1.13
CA ILE A 37 0.53 0.35 -0.40
C ILE A 37 0.36 0.17 1.12
N GLU A 38 -0.42 -0.82 1.56
CA GLU A 38 -0.58 -1.13 3.00
C GLU A 38 0.75 -1.62 3.60
N ASN A 39 1.50 -2.41 2.84
CA ASN A 39 2.81 -2.90 3.24
C ASN A 39 3.85 -1.78 3.27
N LEU A 40 3.75 -0.85 2.32
CA LEU A 40 4.57 0.35 2.31
C LEU A 40 4.27 1.24 3.53
N TRP A 41 3.00 1.42 3.88
CA TRP A 41 2.59 2.16 5.08
C TRP A 41 3.10 1.53 6.37
N ASP A 42 2.99 0.21 6.51
CA ASP A 42 3.55 -0.52 7.67
C ASP A 42 5.08 -0.36 7.73
N TYR A 43 5.78 -0.49 6.60
CA TYR A 43 7.23 -0.24 6.53
C TYR A 43 7.58 1.18 7.00
N LEU A 44 6.92 2.20 6.45
CA LEU A 44 7.14 3.60 6.82
C LEU A 44 6.86 3.83 8.31
N GLY A 45 5.76 3.29 8.83
CA GLY A 45 5.39 3.38 10.24
C GLY A 45 6.46 2.78 11.16
N ARG A 46 6.99 1.61 10.82
CA ARG A 46 8.10 0.97 11.56
C ARG A 46 9.38 1.80 11.51
N GLN A 47 9.73 2.37 10.36
CA GLN A 47 10.91 3.24 10.23
C GLN A 47 10.77 4.51 11.07
N VAL A 48 9.60 5.15 11.07
CA VAL A 48 9.34 6.33 11.90
C VAL A 48 9.35 5.98 13.39
N ALA A 49 8.78 4.84 13.78
CA ALA A 49 8.80 4.37 15.17
C ALA A 49 10.22 4.04 15.66
N ALA A 50 11.12 3.62 14.76
CA ALA A 50 12.52 3.33 15.08
C ALA A 50 13.40 4.59 15.23
N ILE A 51 12.88 5.79 14.91
CA ILE A 51 13.60 7.04 15.15
C ILE A 51 13.85 7.19 16.65
N SER A 52 15.10 7.42 17.04
CA SER A 52 15.57 7.46 18.45
C SER A 52 14.70 8.31 19.37
N ARG A 53 14.05 9.35 18.85
CA ARG A 53 12.96 10.06 19.49
C ARG A 53 11.70 9.93 18.64
N PRO A 54 10.71 9.12 19.06
CA PRO A 54 9.42 9.05 18.40
C PRO A 54 8.74 10.41 18.35
N PRO A 55 7.99 10.73 17.27
CA PRO A 55 7.24 11.97 17.16
C PRO A 55 6.23 12.16 18.30
N ARG A 56 6.12 13.37 18.83
CA ARG A 56 5.16 13.75 19.89
C ARG A 56 4.14 14.80 19.44
N SER A 57 4.25 15.29 18.21
CA SER A 57 3.28 16.19 17.57
C SER A 57 3.00 15.74 16.14
N LEU A 58 1.92 16.28 15.55
CA LEU A 58 1.60 16.03 14.15
C LEU A 58 2.72 16.54 13.22
N ASP A 59 3.27 17.72 13.51
CA ASP A 59 4.39 18.29 12.73
C ASP A 59 5.64 17.41 12.78
N GLU A 60 5.97 16.86 13.96
CA GLU A 60 7.10 15.94 14.10
C GLU A 60 6.85 14.64 13.35
N LEU A 61 5.60 14.16 13.32
CA LEU A 61 5.21 12.94 12.62
C LEU A 61 5.29 13.14 11.11
N GLU A 62 4.75 14.24 10.59
CA GLU A 62 4.82 14.62 9.18
C GLU A 62 6.28 14.72 8.72
N GLN A 63 7.12 15.45 9.46
CA GLN A 63 8.54 15.56 9.13
C GLN A 63 9.27 14.21 9.20
N GLY A 64 8.89 13.36 10.17
CA GLY A 64 9.42 11.99 10.28
C GLY A 64 9.08 11.16 9.04
N LEU A 65 7.81 11.17 8.62
CA LEU A 65 7.33 10.46 7.43
C LEU A 65 8.01 10.96 6.15
N LEU A 66 8.10 12.28 5.96
CA LEU A 66 8.75 12.87 4.79
C LEU A 66 10.24 12.49 4.71
N ARG A 67 10.95 12.49 5.85
CA ARG A 67 12.35 12.07 5.90
C ARG A 67 12.51 10.60 5.51
N VAL A 68 11.75 9.70 6.15
CA VAL A 68 11.80 8.27 5.83
C VAL A 68 11.46 8.03 4.37
N TRP A 69 10.39 8.66 3.88
CA TRP A 69 9.96 8.58 2.47
C TRP A 69 11.07 9.02 1.52
N SER A 70 11.71 10.17 1.78
CA SER A 70 12.81 10.67 0.94
C SER A 70 14.05 9.77 0.94
N SER A 71 14.22 8.94 1.99
CA SER A 71 15.32 7.98 2.11
C SER A 71 14.97 6.58 1.62
N LEU A 72 13.74 6.37 1.13
CA LEU A 72 13.26 5.07 0.72
C LEU A 72 14.04 4.59 -0.50
N LEU A 73 14.74 3.46 -0.33
CA LEU A 73 15.47 2.85 -1.44
C LEU A 73 14.47 2.28 -2.44
N ILE A 74 14.72 2.49 -3.73
CA ILE A 74 13.92 1.93 -4.83
C ILE A 74 13.79 0.41 -4.66
N SER A 75 14.82 -0.27 -4.14
CA SER A 75 14.79 -1.70 -3.86
C SER A 75 13.70 -2.13 -2.88
N VAL A 76 13.23 -1.25 -1.98
CA VAL A 76 12.07 -1.53 -1.11
C VAL A 76 10.80 -1.66 -1.96
N SER A 77 10.61 -0.75 -2.93
CA SER A 77 9.50 -0.82 -3.88
C SER A 77 9.61 -2.02 -4.80
N ASP A 78 10.80 -2.33 -5.32
CA ASP A 78 11.03 -3.48 -6.19
C ASP A 78 10.74 -4.79 -5.46
N ASN A 79 11.26 -4.97 -4.24
CA ASN A 79 10.99 -6.15 -3.42
C ASN A 79 9.50 -6.33 -3.12
N LEU A 80 8.77 -5.22 -2.91
CA LEU A 80 7.31 -5.26 -2.71
C LEU A 80 6.62 -5.77 -3.97
N ILE A 81 6.96 -5.23 -5.14
CA ILE A 81 6.41 -5.64 -6.44
C ILE A 81 6.74 -7.12 -6.71
N ASP A 82 8.00 -7.52 -6.56
CA ASP A 82 8.47 -8.89 -6.80
C ASP A 82 7.79 -9.91 -5.88
N SER A 83 7.41 -9.50 -4.67
CA SER A 83 6.71 -10.37 -3.73
C SER A 83 5.25 -10.68 -4.12
N MET A 84 4.65 -9.92 -5.06
CA MET A 84 3.23 -10.06 -5.40
C MET A 84 2.85 -11.44 -5.89
N GLU A 85 3.68 -12.05 -6.74
CA GLU A 85 3.40 -13.38 -7.27
C GLU A 85 3.32 -14.41 -6.14
N SER A 86 4.26 -14.34 -5.19
CA SER A 86 4.27 -15.21 -4.01
C SER A 86 3.06 -14.99 -3.11
N ARG A 87 2.68 -13.73 -2.86
CA ARG A 87 1.52 -13.36 -2.04
C ARG A 87 0.20 -13.86 -2.66
N CYS A 88 0.03 -13.68 -3.97
CA CYS A 88 -1.11 -14.21 -4.71
C CYS A 88 -1.18 -15.74 -4.58
N ARG A 89 -0.05 -16.44 -4.75
CA ARG A 89 0.04 -17.89 -4.60
C ARG A 89 -0.35 -18.36 -3.19
N GLN A 90 0.14 -17.68 -2.15
CA GLN A 90 -0.22 -17.98 -0.77
C GLN A 90 -1.71 -17.76 -0.51
N CYS A 91 -2.27 -16.64 -0.97
CA CYS A 91 -3.70 -16.33 -0.86
C CYS A 91 -4.57 -17.42 -1.52
N ILE A 92 -4.18 -17.90 -2.71
CA ILE A 92 -4.84 -19.03 -3.38
C ILE A 92 -4.75 -20.31 -2.54
N GLN A 93 -3.56 -20.63 -2.00
CA GLN A 93 -3.33 -21.84 -1.21
C GLN A 93 -4.22 -21.89 0.04
N ILE A 94 -4.45 -20.74 0.68
CA ILE A 94 -5.33 -20.63 1.86
C ILE A 94 -6.77 -20.24 1.50
N ARG A 95 -7.15 -20.36 0.21
CA ARG A 95 -8.51 -20.13 -0.30
C ARG A 95 -9.08 -18.75 0.04
N GLY A 96 -8.27 -17.70 -0.13
CA GLY A 96 -8.67 -16.31 0.16
C GLY A 96 -8.58 -15.92 1.64
N GLY A 97 -8.03 -16.78 2.49
CA GLY A 97 -7.73 -16.47 3.89
C GLY A 97 -6.66 -15.38 4.06
N HIS A 98 -6.37 -15.07 5.33
CA HIS A 98 -5.36 -14.06 5.69
C HIS A 98 -3.92 -14.60 5.52
N ILE A 99 -3.08 -13.89 4.77
CA ILE A 99 -1.63 -14.13 4.67
C ILE A 99 -0.89 -13.17 5.61
N PRO A 100 0.21 -13.57 6.25
CA PRO A 100 1.01 -12.68 7.10
C PRO A 100 1.62 -11.49 6.33
N TYR A 101 1.90 -10.41 7.06
CA TYR A 101 2.64 -9.23 6.60
C TYR A 101 4.15 -9.40 6.77
#